data_AF-A0A661GYX9-F1
#
_entry.id   AF-A0A661GYX9-F1
#
_cell.length_a   1.000
_cell.length_b   1.000
_cell.length_c   1.000
_cell.angle_alpha   90.00
_cell.angle_beta   90.00
_cell.angle_gamma   90.00
#
_symmetry.space_group_name_H-M   'P 1'
#
loop_
_entity.id
_entity.type
_entity.pdbx_description
1 polymer ?
#
loop_
_entity_poly.entity_id
_entity_poly.type
_entity_poly.pdbx_seq_one_letter_code
_entity_poly.pdbx_strand_id
1 'polypeptide(L)'
;MATAKKKAAKKPTAATAKKAPAKRKAPAKRKPAAKKAPRKTAAKKSAARKFAAPKAAVSPAVARAHEALAKYKSAVESEKKALAAARKKVEAARKQASKKATAANKRAVGVASAASAKSTAKVKALRERISTARDRANDLSERAKVKVNQLAAKDKVIAKKIELSAKAEVDKARSLARHAQQWMKARAVADKKKLASLEKKLAKQLLAAERKAVAKAKAVEKKAEAKARAAVKKLRARAKK
;
A
#
# COMPACT_ATOMS: atom_id res chain seq x y z
N MET A 1 7.02 -36.36 66.29
CA MET A 1 6.22 -35.99 67.49
C MET A 1 7.09 -35.16 68.43
N ALA A 2 6.52 -34.56 69.48
CA ALA A 2 7.12 -33.59 70.41
C ALA A 2 7.56 -32.26 69.74
N THR A 3 7.12 -31.04 70.09
CA THR A 3 6.89 -30.31 71.37
C THR A 3 8.17 -29.88 72.09
N ALA A 4 8.30 -28.67 72.67
CA ALA A 4 7.57 -27.39 72.60
C ALA A 4 8.29 -26.35 73.50
N LYS A 5 7.86 -25.07 73.49
CA LYS A 5 8.14 -24.04 74.55
C LYS A 5 9.62 -23.57 74.65
N LYS A 6 9.97 -22.41 75.24
CA LYS A 6 9.23 -21.18 75.61
C LYS A 6 10.21 -19.99 75.78
N LYS A 7 9.70 -18.77 75.59
CA LYS A 7 10.36 -17.47 75.79
C LYS A 7 11.10 -17.33 77.13
N ALA A 8 12.26 -16.67 77.09
CA ALA A 8 12.75 -15.77 78.14
C ALA A 8 13.12 -14.42 77.46
N ALA A 9 13.28 -13.31 78.20
CA ALA A 9 13.50 -11.97 77.62
C ALA A 9 14.08 -10.95 78.62
N LYS A 10 14.71 -9.88 78.12
CA LYS A 10 14.84 -8.60 78.85
C LYS A 10 14.87 -7.37 77.92
N LYS A 11 14.71 -6.20 78.55
CA LYS A 11 14.39 -4.83 78.09
C LYS A 11 15.13 -3.87 79.10
N PRO A 12 14.95 -2.53 79.13
CA PRO A 12 14.54 -1.53 78.13
C PRO A 12 15.42 -0.24 78.14
N THR A 13 15.13 0.74 77.27
CA THR A 13 15.02 2.21 77.48
C THR A 13 14.43 2.81 76.17
N ALA A 14 13.49 3.77 76.08
CA ALA A 14 13.11 4.99 76.82
C ALA A 14 13.99 6.22 76.47
N ALA A 15 13.50 7.37 75.96
CA ALA A 15 12.16 7.71 75.41
C ALA A 15 12.28 8.34 73.97
N THR A 16 11.85 9.54 73.51
CA THR A 16 11.07 10.73 73.99
C THR A 16 10.76 11.62 72.74
N ALA A 17 9.80 12.55 72.63
CA ALA A 17 8.33 12.50 72.86
C ALA A 17 7.60 13.70 72.17
N LYS A 18 6.42 13.47 71.55
CA LYS A 18 5.38 14.47 71.17
C LYS A 18 5.78 15.48 70.06
N LYS A 19 4.88 16.26 69.41
CA LYS A 19 3.47 16.64 69.70
C LYS A 19 2.68 16.91 68.40
N ALA A 20 1.34 16.76 68.42
CA ALA A 20 0.42 17.12 67.33
C ALA A 20 -0.75 18.01 67.83
N PRO A 21 -1.48 18.70 66.93
CA PRO A 21 -2.94 18.55 66.80
C PRO A 21 -3.35 18.36 65.30
N ALA A 22 -4.39 17.59 64.91
CA ALA A 22 -5.83 17.68 65.19
C ALA A 22 -6.50 18.94 64.57
N LYS A 23 -7.70 18.92 63.95
CA LYS A 23 -8.79 17.91 63.96
C LYS A 23 -9.87 18.15 62.86
N ARG A 24 -10.37 17.07 62.23
CA ARG A 24 -11.80 16.76 61.90
C ARG A 24 -12.61 17.45 60.75
N LYS A 25 -13.59 16.64 60.27
CA LYS A 25 -14.88 16.91 59.54
C LYS A 25 -14.91 16.98 57.99
N ALA A 26 -15.81 16.18 57.42
CA ALA A 26 -16.43 16.34 56.09
C ALA A 26 -17.92 16.72 56.26
N PRO A 27 -18.64 17.16 55.21
CA PRO A 27 -19.74 16.29 54.72
C PRO A 27 -20.15 16.39 53.22
N ALA A 28 -20.73 15.29 52.72
CA ALA A 28 -21.92 15.17 51.84
C ALA A 28 -21.96 15.68 50.35
N LYS A 29 -22.35 14.72 49.48
CA LYS A 29 -23.31 14.78 48.35
C LYS A 29 -23.06 15.72 47.13
N ARG A 30 -22.86 15.10 45.96
CA ARG A 30 -23.71 15.33 44.75
C ARG A 30 -23.60 14.15 43.75
N LYS A 31 -24.64 13.93 42.93
CA LYS A 31 -24.75 12.84 41.92
C LYS A 31 -24.54 13.36 40.49
N PRO A 32 -23.98 12.54 39.59
CA PRO A 32 -24.51 12.36 38.23
C PRO A 32 -25.13 10.95 38.10
N ALA A 33 -26.30 10.68 37.50
CA ALA A 33 -27.00 11.19 36.32
C ALA A 33 -26.72 10.39 35.03
N ALA A 34 -27.78 9.73 34.55
CA ALA A 34 -28.02 9.16 33.21
C ALA A 34 -26.99 8.17 32.59
N LYS A 35 -27.43 6.91 32.42
CA LYS A 35 -26.92 6.02 31.35
C LYS A 35 -27.19 6.67 29.99
N LYS A 36 -26.18 6.75 29.11
CA LYS A 36 -26.36 6.86 27.65
C LYS A 36 -25.46 5.84 26.95
N ALA A 37 -25.99 5.20 25.90
CA ALA A 37 -25.35 4.05 25.27
C ALA A 37 -24.09 4.42 24.45
N PRO A 38 -23.07 3.55 24.37
CA PRO A 38 -21.92 3.76 23.50
C PRO A 38 -22.34 3.73 22.03
N ARG A 39 -22.20 4.88 21.38
CA ARG A 39 -22.47 5.12 19.95
C ARG A 39 -21.60 4.17 19.10
N LYS A 40 -22.21 3.37 18.21
CA LYS A 40 -21.47 2.52 17.26
C LYS A 40 -20.52 3.38 16.42
N THR A 41 -19.22 3.29 16.67
CA THR A 41 -18.17 3.95 15.88
C THR A 41 -17.82 3.11 14.65
N ALA A 42 -17.28 3.77 13.62
CA ALA A 42 -17.15 3.19 12.28
C ALA A 42 -16.31 1.91 12.25
N ALA A 43 -16.69 0.98 11.35
CA ALA A 43 -15.89 -0.20 11.05
C ALA A 43 -14.46 0.21 10.67
N LYS A 44 -13.47 -0.33 11.39
CA LYS A 44 -12.05 -0.11 11.06
C LYS A 44 -11.83 -0.59 9.62
N LYS A 45 -11.38 0.33 8.74
CA LYS A 45 -10.92 -0.03 7.39
C LYS A 45 -9.96 -1.20 7.52
N SER A 46 -10.23 -2.29 6.79
CA SER A 46 -9.35 -3.45 6.76
C SER A 46 -7.96 -2.99 6.35
N ALA A 47 -6.97 -3.25 7.20
CA ALA A 47 -5.59 -2.92 6.88
C ALA A 47 -5.21 -3.69 5.61
N ALA A 48 -4.96 -2.98 4.52
CA ALA A 48 -4.46 -3.58 3.30
C ALA A 48 -3.23 -4.41 3.65
N ARG A 49 -3.30 -5.74 3.45
CA ARG A 49 -2.18 -6.63 3.74
C ARG A 49 -1.01 -6.17 2.88
N LYS A 50 -0.05 -5.46 3.49
CA LYS A 50 1.26 -5.26 2.89
C LYS A 50 1.80 -6.65 2.62
N PHE A 51 1.87 -7.03 1.34
CA PHE A 51 2.57 -8.24 0.95
C PHE A 51 3.99 -8.09 1.50
N ALA A 52 4.34 -8.95 2.45
CA ALA A 52 5.71 -9.02 2.94
C ALA A 52 6.56 -9.37 1.73
N ALA A 53 7.44 -8.45 1.31
CA ALA A 53 8.37 -8.72 0.23
C ALA A 53 9.08 -10.04 0.54
N PRO A 54 9.11 -11.02 -0.37
CA PRO A 54 9.70 -12.31 -0.09
C PRO A 54 11.14 -12.08 0.36
N LYS A 55 11.46 -12.46 1.60
CA LYS A 55 12.84 -12.44 2.12
C LYS A 55 13.69 -13.11 1.06
N ALA A 56 14.65 -12.38 0.49
CA ALA A 56 15.34 -12.80 -0.72
C ALA A 56 16.02 -14.15 -0.48
N ALA A 57 15.36 -15.23 -0.92
CA ALA A 57 15.83 -16.58 -0.72
C ALA A 57 17.15 -16.69 -1.47
N VAL A 58 18.25 -16.84 -0.72
CA VAL A 58 19.59 -16.94 -1.27
C VAL A 58 19.56 -18.07 -2.29
N SER A 59 19.71 -17.72 -3.57
CA SER A 59 19.52 -18.67 -4.67
C SER A 59 20.36 -19.92 -4.40
N PRO A 60 19.84 -21.14 -4.63
CA PRO A 60 20.58 -22.37 -4.32
C PRO A 60 21.95 -22.44 -5.01
N ALA A 61 22.15 -21.72 -6.12
CA ALA A 61 23.45 -21.53 -6.75
C ALA A 61 24.42 -20.68 -5.90
N VAL A 62 23.94 -19.59 -5.29
CA VAL A 62 24.71 -18.71 -4.38
C VAL A 62 25.03 -19.44 -3.08
N ALA A 63 24.07 -20.18 -2.51
CA ALA A 63 24.30 -21.01 -1.32
C ALA A 63 25.42 -22.05 -1.56
N ARG A 64 25.32 -22.82 -2.65
CA ARG A 64 26.35 -23.80 -3.06
C ARG A 64 27.71 -23.14 -3.33
N ALA A 65 27.76 -21.91 -3.83
CA ALA A 65 29.02 -21.17 -4.02
C ALA A 65 29.67 -20.79 -2.68
N HIS A 66 28.89 -20.36 -1.68
CA HIS A 66 29.39 -20.11 -0.33
C HIS A 66 29.84 -21.39 0.39
N GLU A 67 29.17 -22.53 0.19
CA GLU A 67 29.65 -23.82 0.68
C GLU A 67 30.99 -24.23 0.05
N ALA A 68 31.16 -24.05 -1.27
CA ALA A 68 32.41 -24.34 -1.95
C ALA A 68 33.57 -23.47 -1.40
N LEU A 69 33.30 -22.18 -1.18
CA LEU A 69 34.24 -21.28 -0.50
C LEU A 69 34.61 -21.74 0.91
N ALA A 70 33.65 -22.23 1.70
CA ALA A 70 33.93 -22.77 3.03
C ALA A 70 34.82 -24.03 2.96
N LYS A 71 34.54 -24.94 2.02
CA LYS A 71 35.31 -26.18 1.78
C LYS A 71 36.74 -25.88 1.31
N TYR A 72 36.96 -24.87 0.46
CA TYR A 72 38.33 -24.47 0.07
C TYR A 72 39.08 -23.74 1.20
N LYS A 73 38.40 -22.92 2.01
CA LYS A 73 39.02 -22.29 3.19
C LYS A 73 39.51 -23.33 4.20
N SER A 74 38.71 -24.33 4.56
CA SER A 74 39.13 -25.38 5.49
C SER A 74 40.28 -26.24 4.92
N ALA A 75 40.28 -26.50 3.62
CA ALA A 75 41.40 -27.18 2.94
C ALA A 75 42.71 -26.36 2.96
N VAL A 76 42.66 -25.02 2.93
CA VAL A 76 43.86 -24.18 3.12
C VAL A 76 44.38 -24.28 4.55
N GLU A 77 43.50 -24.33 5.57
CA GLU A 77 43.94 -24.46 6.96
C GLU A 77 44.51 -25.85 7.30
N SER A 78 44.05 -26.93 6.64
CA SER A 78 44.67 -28.25 6.79
C SER A 78 46.03 -28.35 6.08
N GLU A 79 46.15 -27.88 4.84
CA GLU A 79 47.43 -27.87 4.11
C GLU A 79 48.45 -26.89 4.73
N LYS A 80 48.02 -25.79 5.37
CA LYS A 80 48.88 -24.94 6.23
C LYS A 80 49.51 -25.74 7.38
N LYS A 81 48.73 -26.58 8.07
CA LYS A 81 49.23 -27.44 9.17
C LYS A 81 50.22 -28.47 8.64
N ALA A 82 49.93 -29.10 7.50
CA ALA A 82 50.84 -30.03 6.82
C ALA A 82 52.15 -29.35 6.39
N LEU A 83 52.09 -28.13 5.84
CA LEU A 83 53.24 -27.31 5.47
C LEU A 83 54.11 -26.94 6.68
N ALA A 84 53.49 -26.60 7.81
CA ALA A 84 54.23 -26.34 9.06
C ALA A 84 54.96 -27.59 9.58
N ALA A 85 54.33 -28.77 9.50
CA ALA A 85 54.98 -30.04 9.84
C ALA A 85 56.12 -30.39 8.84
N ALA A 86 55.94 -30.11 7.55
CA ALA A 86 56.98 -30.30 6.54
C ALA A 86 58.21 -29.41 6.80
N ARG A 87 58.02 -28.13 7.16
CA ARG A 87 59.11 -27.22 7.53
C ARG A 87 59.92 -27.72 8.73
N LYS A 88 59.25 -28.18 9.79
CA LYS A 88 59.93 -28.80 10.95
C LYS A 88 60.80 -30.00 10.54
N LYS A 89 60.34 -30.83 9.59
CA LYS A 89 61.13 -31.94 9.03
C LYS A 89 62.34 -31.46 8.20
N VAL A 90 62.21 -30.38 7.42
CA VAL A 90 63.33 -29.74 6.70
C VAL A 90 64.39 -29.23 7.69
N GLU A 91 63.97 -28.53 8.75
CA GLU A 91 64.87 -28.01 9.78
C GLU A 91 65.60 -29.13 10.53
N ALA A 92 64.90 -30.21 10.90
CA ALA A 92 65.51 -31.39 11.53
C ALA A 92 66.55 -32.06 10.61
N ALA A 93 66.21 -32.29 9.33
CA ALA A 93 67.13 -32.87 8.36
C ALA A 93 68.37 -31.98 8.14
N ARG A 94 68.19 -30.65 8.08
CA ARG A 94 69.31 -29.70 7.97
C ARG A 94 70.22 -29.76 9.19
N LYS A 95 69.66 -29.80 10.41
CA LYS A 95 70.40 -29.95 11.68
C LYS A 95 71.13 -31.30 11.82
N GLN A 96 70.66 -32.35 11.15
CA GLN A 96 71.37 -33.64 11.06
C GLN A 96 72.50 -33.59 10.01
N ALA A 97 72.24 -33.02 8.84
CA ALA A 97 73.24 -32.86 7.78
C ALA A 97 74.40 -31.94 8.19
N SER A 98 74.16 -30.89 8.98
CA SER A 98 75.21 -30.01 9.50
C SER A 98 76.05 -30.68 10.61
N LYS A 99 75.50 -31.68 11.32
CA LYS A 99 76.25 -32.47 12.33
C LYS A 99 77.05 -33.62 11.72
N LYS A 100 76.53 -34.26 10.66
CA LYS A 100 77.21 -35.35 9.93
C LYS A 100 76.87 -35.23 8.44
N ALA A 101 77.84 -34.82 7.62
CA ALA A 101 77.65 -34.46 6.21
C ALA A 101 77.53 -35.67 5.23
N THR A 102 76.94 -36.78 5.68
CA THR A 102 76.83 -38.03 4.91
C THR A 102 75.92 -37.89 3.69
N ALA A 103 76.12 -38.75 2.67
CA ALA A 103 75.28 -38.79 1.48
C ALA A 103 73.79 -39.05 1.82
N ALA A 104 73.52 -39.90 2.82
CA ALA A 104 72.17 -40.15 3.33
C ALA A 104 71.51 -38.87 3.90
N ASN A 105 72.23 -38.11 4.73
CA ASN A 105 71.71 -36.87 5.30
C ASN A 105 71.49 -35.78 4.23
N LYS A 106 72.39 -35.68 3.24
CA LYS A 106 72.21 -34.80 2.08
C LYS A 106 70.94 -35.17 1.28
N ARG A 107 70.70 -36.46 1.02
CA ARG A 107 69.46 -36.95 0.39
C ARG A 107 68.21 -36.64 1.22
N ALA A 108 68.27 -36.81 2.55
CA ALA A 108 67.16 -36.53 3.46
C ALA A 108 66.73 -35.04 3.44
N VAL A 109 67.69 -34.10 3.39
CA VAL A 109 67.40 -32.66 3.21
C VAL A 109 66.69 -32.39 1.88
N GLY A 110 67.12 -33.05 0.79
CA GLY A 110 66.45 -32.95 -0.52
C GLY A 110 65.00 -33.44 -0.48
N VAL A 111 64.76 -34.64 0.04
CA VAL A 111 63.41 -35.24 0.16
C VAL A 111 62.48 -34.38 1.03
N ALA A 112 62.95 -33.91 2.18
CA ALA A 112 62.17 -33.04 3.05
C ALA A 112 61.85 -31.69 2.36
N SER A 113 62.81 -31.11 1.63
CA SER A 113 62.62 -29.85 0.91
C SER A 113 61.60 -30.01 -0.24
N ALA A 114 61.64 -31.12 -0.97
CA ALA A 114 60.66 -31.45 -2.00
C ALA A 114 59.23 -31.63 -1.41
N ALA A 115 59.09 -32.22 -0.22
CA ALA A 115 57.81 -32.32 0.47
C ALA A 115 57.26 -30.94 0.91
N SER A 116 58.14 -30.05 1.39
CA SER A 116 57.80 -28.64 1.68
C SER A 116 57.40 -27.86 0.43
N ALA A 117 58.05 -28.11 -0.71
CA ALA A 117 57.70 -27.49 -1.99
C ALA A 117 56.32 -27.96 -2.50
N LYS A 118 56.05 -29.27 -2.47
CA LYS A 118 54.75 -29.86 -2.86
C LYS A 118 53.58 -29.31 -2.04
N SER A 119 53.73 -29.22 -0.71
CA SER A 119 52.70 -28.62 0.17
C SER A 119 52.54 -27.11 -0.05
N THR A 120 53.63 -26.38 -0.32
CA THR A 120 53.56 -24.96 -0.71
C THR A 120 52.81 -24.74 -2.03
N ALA A 121 53.04 -25.60 -3.03
CA ALA A 121 52.33 -25.55 -4.31
C ALA A 121 50.82 -25.82 -4.15
N LYS A 122 50.43 -26.81 -3.35
CA LYS A 122 49.02 -27.05 -2.99
C LYS A 122 48.35 -25.83 -2.35
N VAL A 123 49.02 -25.16 -1.41
CA VAL A 123 48.49 -23.96 -0.75
C VAL A 123 48.31 -22.80 -1.73
N LYS A 124 49.16 -22.66 -2.77
CA LYS A 124 48.93 -21.70 -3.88
C LYS A 124 47.68 -22.06 -4.69
N ALA A 125 47.63 -23.29 -5.22
CA ALA A 125 46.50 -23.76 -6.04
C ALA A 125 45.13 -23.70 -5.30
N LEU A 126 45.11 -23.92 -3.99
CA LEU A 126 43.90 -23.74 -3.18
C LEU A 126 43.51 -22.26 -2.99
N ARG A 127 44.46 -21.33 -2.91
CA ARG A 127 44.17 -19.88 -2.86
C ARG A 127 43.62 -19.36 -4.18
N GLU A 128 44.15 -19.83 -5.31
CA GLU A 128 43.63 -19.55 -6.65
C GLU A 128 42.17 -20.03 -6.79
N ARG A 129 41.88 -21.26 -6.32
CA ARG A 129 40.50 -21.80 -6.22
C ARG A 129 39.60 -21.01 -5.28
N ILE A 130 40.12 -20.42 -4.20
CA ILE A 130 39.36 -19.50 -3.33
C ILE A 130 39.02 -18.20 -4.07
N SER A 131 39.90 -17.68 -4.93
CA SER A 131 39.56 -16.50 -5.73
C SER A 131 38.45 -16.82 -6.71
N THR A 132 38.64 -17.79 -7.61
CA THR A 132 37.64 -18.11 -8.63
C THR A 132 36.28 -18.53 -8.03
N ALA A 133 36.27 -19.17 -6.86
CA ALA A 133 35.03 -19.45 -6.11
C ALA A 133 34.40 -18.20 -5.46
N ARG A 134 35.19 -17.19 -5.07
CA ARG A 134 34.69 -15.88 -4.59
C ARG A 134 34.07 -15.10 -5.72
N ASP A 135 34.78 -15.02 -6.83
CA ASP A 135 34.39 -14.25 -8.00
C ASP A 135 33.07 -14.84 -8.56
N ARG A 136 32.98 -16.17 -8.67
CA ARG A 136 31.74 -16.90 -9.00
C ARG A 136 30.60 -16.69 -7.99
N ALA A 137 30.88 -16.57 -6.69
CA ALA A 137 29.85 -16.29 -5.68
C ALA A 137 29.30 -14.86 -5.81
N ASN A 138 30.18 -13.89 -6.06
CA ASN A 138 29.81 -12.50 -6.32
C ASN A 138 28.92 -12.40 -7.57
N ASP A 139 29.38 -12.96 -8.69
CA ASP A 139 28.67 -13.10 -9.96
C ASP A 139 27.23 -13.62 -9.79
N LEU A 140 27.09 -14.73 -9.05
CA LEU A 140 25.78 -15.34 -8.81
C LEU A 140 24.90 -14.47 -7.91
N SER A 141 25.49 -13.75 -6.95
CA SER A 141 24.76 -12.80 -6.10
C SER A 141 24.25 -11.60 -6.91
N GLU A 142 25.03 -11.10 -7.87
CA GLU A 142 24.68 -9.95 -8.70
C GLU A 142 23.67 -10.30 -9.77
N ARG A 143 23.86 -11.44 -10.46
CA ARG A 143 22.85 -12.00 -11.38
C ARG A 143 21.52 -12.26 -10.67
N ALA A 144 21.52 -12.62 -9.38
CA ALA A 144 20.30 -12.73 -8.58
C ALA A 144 19.66 -11.36 -8.28
N LYS A 145 20.43 -10.36 -7.82
CA LYS A 145 19.94 -8.98 -7.61
C LYS A 145 19.36 -8.37 -8.88
N VAL A 146 20.04 -8.52 -10.02
CA VAL A 146 19.60 -8.05 -11.34
C VAL A 146 18.28 -8.70 -11.75
N LYS A 147 18.12 -10.03 -11.57
CA LYS A 147 16.85 -10.71 -11.86
C LYS A 147 15.69 -10.22 -10.99
N VAL A 148 15.91 -9.98 -9.70
CA VAL A 148 14.89 -9.40 -8.80
C VAL A 148 14.50 -7.99 -9.27
N ASN A 149 15.48 -7.15 -9.61
CA ASN A 149 15.23 -5.80 -10.12
C ASN A 149 14.50 -5.81 -11.48
N GLN A 150 14.82 -6.74 -12.38
CA GLN A 150 14.14 -6.92 -13.67
C GLN A 150 12.67 -7.33 -13.49
N LEU A 151 12.36 -8.22 -12.55
CA LEU A 151 10.97 -8.58 -12.23
C LEU A 151 10.22 -7.37 -11.64
N ALA A 152 10.78 -6.73 -10.62
CA ALA A 152 10.18 -5.54 -10.01
C ALA A 152 10.00 -4.36 -11.00
N ALA A 153 10.84 -4.26 -12.05
CA ALA A 153 10.65 -3.31 -13.14
C ALA A 153 9.50 -3.70 -14.08
N LYS A 154 9.39 -4.98 -14.46
CA LYS A 154 8.26 -5.51 -15.25
C LYS A 154 6.93 -5.32 -14.52
N ASP A 155 6.89 -5.61 -13.22
CA ASP A 155 5.69 -5.45 -12.39
C ASP A 155 5.22 -3.98 -12.35
N LYS A 156 6.17 -3.03 -12.22
CA LYS A 156 5.88 -1.59 -12.29
C LYS A 156 5.33 -1.17 -13.65
N VAL A 157 5.87 -1.71 -14.76
CA VAL A 157 5.38 -1.44 -16.12
C VAL A 157 3.97 -2.00 -16.33
N ILE A 158 3.69 -3.21 -15.85
CA ILE A 158 2.36 -3.82 -15.91
C ILE A 158 1.35 -3.02 -15.08
N ALA A 159 1.70 -2.68 -13.84
CA ALA A 159 0.86 -1.84 -12.98
C ALA A 159 0.56 -0.47 -13.61
N LYS A 160 1.55 0.17 -14.25
CA LYS A 160 1.34 1.44 -14.96
C LYS A 160 0.52 1.30 -16.23
N LYS A 161 0.61 0.19 -16.97
CA LYS A 161 -0.29 -0.08 -18.10
C LYS A 161 -1.75 -0.19 -17.64
N ILE A 162 -2.00 -0.91 -16.55
CA ILE A 162 -3.35 -1.06 -15.94
C ILE A 162 -3.87 0.29 -15.41
N GLU A 163 -3.02 1.08 -14.75
CA GLU A 163 -3.40 2.43 -14.28
C GLU A 163 -3.77 3.36 -15.45
N LEU A 164 -3.07 3.28 -16.58
CA LEU A 164 -3.33 4.09 -17.77
C LEU A 164 -4.58 3.64 -18.53
N SER A 165 -4.83 2.33 -18.68
CA SER A 165 -6.06 1.84 -19.32
C SER A 165 -7.31 2.19 -18.51
N ALA A 166 -7.27 2.01 -17.19
CA ALA A 166 -8.37 2.39 -16.30
C ALA A 166 -8.66 3.91 -16.33
N LYS A 167 -7.62 4.75 -16.44
CA LYS A 167 -7.79 6.21 -16.64
C LYS A 167 -8.42 6.52 -18.00
N ALA A 168 -7.95 5.89 -19.07
CA ALA A 168 -8.50 6.09 -20.42
C ALA A 168 -9.99 5.71 -20.50
N GLU A 169 -10.42 4.64 -19.83
CA GLU A 169 -11.84 4.26 -19.73
C GLU A 169 -12.67 5.29 -18.95
N VAL A 170 -12.17 5.76 -17.80
CA VAL A 170 -12.83 6.79 -16.99
C VAL A 170 -12.95 8.13 -17.75
N ASP A 171 -11.91 8.55 -18.47
CA ASP A 171 -11.93 9.81 -19.22
C ASP A 171 -12.75 9.70 -20.53
N LYS A 172 -12.80 8.51 -21.16
CA LYS A 172 -13.78 8.21 -22.23
C LYS A 172 -15.21 8.33 -21.71
N ALA A 173 -15.52 7.73 -20.56
CA ALA A 173 -16.85 7.82 -19.94
C ALA A 173 -17.23 9.27 -19.57
N ARG A 174 -16.29 10.04 -19.01
CA ARG A 174 -16.46 11.48 -18.72
C ARG A 174 -16.72 12.30 -19.98
N SER A 175 -15.99 12.02 -21.07
CA SER A 175 -16.18 12.70 -22.36
C SER A 175 -17.57 12.44 -22.94
N LEU A 176 -17.99 11.17 -23.00
CA LEU A 176 -19.33 10.77 -23.44
C LEU A 176 -20.43 11.41 -22.59
N ALA A 177 -20.28 11.42 -21.26
CA ALA A 177 -21.24 12.06 -20.36
C ALA A 177 -21.36 13.59 -20.59
N ARG A 178 -20.24 14.28 -20.84
CA ARG A 178 -20.24 15.71 -21.22
C ARG A 178 -20.94 15.96 -22.55
N HIS A 179 -20.62 15.16 -23.57
CA HIS A 179 -21.25 15.27 -24.90
C HIS A 179 -22.76 15.00 -24.83
N ALA A 180 -23.19 13.96 -24.11
CA ALA A 180 -24.60 13.67 -23.89
C ALA A 180 -25.31 14.81 -23.16
N GLN A 181 -24.70 15.39 -22.11
CA GLN A 181 -25.29 16.53 -21.40
C GLN A 181 -25.43 17.78 -22.29
N GLN A 182 -24.43 18.07 -23.14
CA GLN A 182 -24.48 19.17 -24.11
C GLN A 182 -25.57 18.93 -25.17
N TRP A 183 -25.64 17.72 -25.73
CA TRP A 183 -26.64 17.34 -26.74
C TRP A 183 -28.07 17.40 -26.18
N MET A 184 -28.31 16.89 -24.97
CA MET A 184 -29.60 16.98 -24.29
C MET A 184 -30.02 18.44 -24.01
N LYS A 185 -29.08 19.30 -23.60
CA LYS A 185 -29.33 20.75 -23.44
C LYS A 185 -29.69 21.41 -24.78
N ALA A 186 -28.95 21.11 -25.85
CA ALA A 186 -29.22 21.63 -27.19
C ALA A 186 -30.60 21.19 -27.72
N ARG A 187 -30.96 19.91 -27.53
CA ARG A 187 -32.29 19.37 -27.81
C ARG A 187 -33.39 20.09 -27.04
N ALA A 188 -33.27 20.19 -25.70
CA ALA A 188 -34.26 20.87 -24.87
C ALA A 188 -34.49 22.34 -25.30
N VAL A 189 -33.43 23.06 -25.70
CA VAL A 189 -33.56 24.44 -26.23
C VAL A 189 -34.24 24.46 -27.61
N ALA A 190 -33.90 23.53 -28.51
CA ALA A 190 -34.52 23.43 -29.83
C ALA A 190 -36.01 23.07 -29.74
N ASP A 191 -36.36 22.12 -28.87
CA ASP A 191 -37.72 21.63 -28.71
C ASP A 191 -38.58 22.64 -27.91
N LYS A 192 -38.03 23.38 -26.94
CA LYS A 192 -38.68 24.56 -26.34
C LYS A 192 -38.98 25.65 -27.37
N LYS A 193 -38.08 25.91 -28.33
CA LYS A 193 -38.34 26.85 -29.45
C LYS A 193 -39.49 26.37 -30.33
N LYS A 194 -39.60 25.05 -30.62
CA LYS A 194 -40.72 24.48 -31.36
C LYS A 194 -42.04 24.65 -30.61
N LEU A 195 -42.11 24.27 -29.34
CA LEU A 195 -43.30 24.40 -28.49
C LEU A 195 -43.78 25.86 -28.43
N ALA A 196 -42.89 26.80 -28.13
CA ALA A 196 -43.20 28.24 -28.15
C ALA A 196 -43.68 28.76 -29.53
N SER A 197 -43.30 28.11 -30.64
CA SER A 197 -43.81 28.44 -31.97
C SER A 197 -45.21 27.85 -32.24
N LEU A 198 -45.53 26.70 -31.66
CA LEU A 198 -46.85 26.05 -31.75
C LEU A 198 -47.86 26.77 -30.84
N GLU A 199 -47.49 27.08 -29.60
CA GLU A 199 -48.25 27.93 -28.67
C GLU A 199 -48.65 29.25 -29.34
N LYS A 200 -47.70 29.95 -29.99
CA LYS A 200 -47.97 31.20 -30.73
C LYS A 200 -48.86 31.01 -31.97
N LYS A 201 -48.90 29.83 -32.59
CA LYS A 201 -49.83 29.52 -33.69
C LYS A 201 -51.24 29.25 -33.14
N LEU A 202 -51.35 28.41 -32.11
CA LEU A 202 -52.62 28.06 -31.46
C LEU A 202 -53.29 29.29 -30.83
N ALA A 203 -52.55 30.12 -30.10
CA ALA A 203 -53.06 31.38 -29.54
C ALA A 203 -53.61 32.33 -30.63
N LYS A 204 -52.93 32.43 -31.79
CA LYS A 204 -53.45 33.20 -32.94
C LYS A 204 -54.73 32.58 -33.53
N GLN A 205 -54.84 31.26 -33.56
CA GLN A 205 -56.05 30.57 -34.03
C GLN A 205 -57.24 30.77 -33.06
N LEU A 206 -57.00 30.70 -31.75
CA LEU A 206 -58.01 30.99 -30.72
C LEU A 206 -58.50 32.44 -30.80
N LEU A 207 -57.60 33.43 -30.80
CA LEU A 207 -57.95 34.84 -30.97
C LEU A 207 -58.71 35.12 -32.29
N ALA A 208 -58.41 34.39 -33.37
CA ALA A 208 -59.15 34.48 -34.63
C ALA A 208 -60.53 33.83 -34.56
N ALA A 209 -60.70 32.74 -33.80
CA ALA A 209 -61.98 32.09 -33.55
C ALA A 209 -62.87 32.95 -32.64
N GLU A 210 -62.33 33.50 -31.55
CA GLU A 210 -63.00 34.43 -30.64
C GLU A 210 -63.51 35.67 -31.39
N ARG A 211 -62.66 36.32 -32.20
CA ARG A 211 -63.07 37.47 -33.02
C ARG A 211 -64.21 37.12 -33.99
N LYS A 212 -64.18 35.92 -34.59
CA LYS A 212 -65.28 35.42 -35.44
C LYS A 212 -66.56 35.13 -34.64
N ALA A 213 -66.45 34.59 -33.43
CA ALA A 213 -67.58 34.33 -32.54
C ALA A 213 -68.24 35.64 -32.07
N VAL A 214 -67.46 36.61 -31.59
CA VAL A 214 -67.96 37.94 -31.18
C VAL A 214 -68.57 38.70 -32.36
N ALA A 215 -67.99 38.60 -33.56
CA ALA A 215 -68.59 39.19 -34.77
C ALA A 215 -69.95 38.54 -35.12
N LYS A 216 -70.07 37.21 -35.00
CA LYS A 216 -71.35 36.51 -35.19
C LYS A 216 -72.38 36.91 -34.12
N ALA A 217 -72.00 36.98 -32.85
CA ALA A 217 -72.88 37.42 -31.76
C ALA A 217 -73.43 38.84 -32.03
N LYS A 218 -72.55 39.80 -32.31
CA LYS A 218 -72.93 41.19 -32.66
C LYS A 218 -73.80 41.29 -33.91
N ALA A 219 -73.65 40.38 -34.87
CA ALA A 219 -74.52 40.30 -36.05
C ALA A 219 -75.92 39.72 -35.73
N VAL A 220 -76.03 38.82 -34.76
CA VAL A 220 -77.31 38.31 -34.25
C VAL A 220 -78.01 39.37 -33.38
N GLU A 221 -77.28 40.03 -32.48
CA GLU A 221 -77.76 41.15 -31.65
C GLU A 221 -78.37 42.26 -32.52
N LYS A 222 -77.63 42.76 -33.53
CA LYS A 222 -78.14 43.78 -34.45
C LYS A 222 -79.38 43.34 -35.23
N LYS A 223 -79.50 42.05 -35.58
CA LYS A 223 -80.69 41.49 -36.23
C LYS A 223 -81.88 41.39 -35.28
N ALA A 224 -81.66 41.04 -34.01
CA ALA A 224 -82.69 41.02 -32.98
C ALA A 224 -83.17 42.45 -32.65
N GLU A 225 -82.24 43.39 -32.49
CA GLU A 225 -82.55 44.80 -32.21
C GLU A 225 -83.32 45.45 -33.38
N ALA A 226 -82.93 45.19 -34.63
CA ALA A 226 -83.66 45.66 -35.80
C ALA A 226 -85.11 45.12 -35.84
N LYS A 227 -85.32 43.83 -35.50
CA LYS A 227 -86.66 43.25 -35.35
C LYS A 227 -87.46 43.90 -34.21
N ALA A 228 -86.84 44.14 -33.05
CA ALA A 228 -87.48 44.80 -31.91
C ALA A 228 -87.87 46.25 -32.23
N ARG A 229 -86.96 47.04 -32.82
CA ARG A 229 -87.23 48.40 -33.31
C ARG A 229 -88.36 48.43 -34.34
N ALA A 230 -88.44 47.43 -35.24
CA ALA A 230 -89.53 47.30 -36.20
C ALA A 230 -90.88 46.95 -35.54
N ALA A 231 -90.89 46.07 -34.52
CA ALA A 231 -92.09 45.75 -33.75
C ALA A 231 -92.60 46.98 -32.98
N VAL A 232 -91.72 47.71 -32.28
CA VAL A 232 -92.08 48.96 -31.57
C VAL A 232 -92.62 50.03 -32.52
N LYS A 233 -92.04 50.18 -33.73
CA LYS A 233 -92.60 51.05 -34.77
C LYS A 233 -94.01 50.63 -35.20
N LYS A 234 -94.26 49.32 -35.42
CA LYS A 234 -95.61 48.80 -35.76
C LYS A 234 -96.62 49.04 -34.63
N LEU A 235 -96.22 48.88 -33.38
CA LEU A 235 -97.09 49.14 -32.22
C LEU A 235 -97.41 50.64 -32.08
N ARG A 236 -96.40 51.52 -32.17
CA ARG A 236 -96.61 52.99 -32.14
C ARG A 236 -97.45 53.51 -33.32
N ALA A 237 -97.38 52.85 -34.48
CA ALA A 237 -98.23 53.17 -35.62
C ALA A 237 -99.69 52.71 -35.44
N ARG A 238 -99.93 51.62 -34.68
CA ARG A 238 -101.28 51.17 -34.31
C ARG A 238 -101.90 52.02 -33.20
N ALA A 239 -101.10 52.55 -32.27
CA ALA A 239 -101.54 53.43 -31.19
C ALA A 239 -101.65 54.93 -31.57
N LYS A 240 -101.75 55.22 -32.87
CA LYS A 240 -102.02 56.57 -33.44
C LYS A 240 -103.16 56.51 -34.50
N LYS A 241 -103.98 55.48 -34.42
CA LYS A 241 -105.29 55.33 -35.05
C LYS A 241 -106.30 55.06 -33.94
#